data_AF-A0AAQ3UH87-F1
#
_entry.id   AF-A0AAQ3UH87-F1
#
_cell.length_a   1.000
_cell.length_b   1.000
_cell.length_c   1.000
_cell.angle_alpha   90.00
_cell.angle_beta   90.00
_cell.angle_gamma   90.00
#
_symmetry.space_group_name_H-M   'P 1'
#
loop_
_entity.id
_entity.type
_entity.pdbx_description
1 polymer ?
#
loop_
_entity_poly.entity_id
_entity_poly.type
_entity_poly.pdbx_seq_one_letter_code
_entity_poly.pdbx_strand_id
1 'polypeptide(L)'
;MANKMVLLPVLLSFLLLPFVSTALTQDFCVADLSCSDTPSGYPCKSSVTANDFYYHGLAGTGKINPLIKAAVTPAFVGQFPGVNGLGISAARLDIEVGGVVPLHTHPAGSELLFVIEGTVAAGFISSGANTPYTKTLYAGDIMVFPQGLLHYQYNAGTGPAVGLVAFSSSNPGLQITDFALFANNLPSAVVEKVTFLDDATVKKLKRLSVLLQLQALVLSLLLLFPLSHGLNQDFCIADLASGDTPSGYPCKPQAAVTADDFYYRGLNTTGPAIPAFNIGISSAFVTKFPAVNGLGISAARADLAPGGVVPLHWHPLATELLFVLDGTMVCGFISATLNKVYTKTLYKGDLMALPQGQLHFQYNVGETTAVALSSYSSANPGLQILDFALFANDLPTEVVSKVTVLDELQCLVLEVPLLSLLLPFSSLALSQDFCVADLQSPDTPSGYPCKNPNSVTADDFHSSALASPGPVIPPFNTALASATVKQWPAVNGLILAFTRVDILPGGVVPMHTHPRASEVIFVAQGCLYAGFVSSDANKVYMKKVCKGELFLFPLALLHFQYNDGNKTAVAIASYSNPNPGLQITDYGLFGNDLPVSYVVKTTFIKTEEVIRLKALFFPSSLPSAR
;
A
#
# COMPACT_ATOMS: atom_id res chain seq x y z
N MET A 1 -10.13 -66.38 -25.46
CA MET A 1 -10.77 -65.06 -25.66
C MET A 1 -10.00 -64.08 -24.79
N ALA A 2 -9.26 -63.19 -25.44
CA ALA A 2 -8.37 -62.23 -24.80
C ALA A 2 -9.17 -60.98 -24.40
N ASN A 3 -9.18 -60.63 -23.11
CA ASN A 3 -9.59 -59.30 -22.68
C ASN A 3 -8.34 -58.48 -22.36
N LYS A 4 -8.01 -57.60 -23.31
CA LYS A 4 -7.04 -56.53 -23.16
C LYS A 4 -7.57 -55.55 -22.11
N MET A 5 -6.85 -55.44 -21.00
CA MET A 5 -6.99 -54.35 -20.04
C MET A 5 -6.40 -53.10 -20.70
N VAL A 6 -7.27 -52.19 -21.16
CA VAL A 6 -6.86 -50.90 -21.70
C VAL A 6 -6.40 -50.03 -20.54
N LEU A 7 -5.09 -49.88 -20.40
CA LEU A 7 -4.46 -48.83 -19.61
C LEU A 7 -4.81 -47.50 -20.27
N LEU A 8 -5.72 -46.73 -19.67
CA LEU A 8 -6.01 -45.37 -20.10
C LEU A 8 -4.87 -44.45 -19.60
N PRO A 9 -4.19 -43.68 -20.47
CA PRO A 9 -3.19 -42.73 -20.00
C PRO A 9 -3.92 -41.52 -19.41
N VAL A 10 -3.92 -41.41 -18.09
CA VAL A 10 -4.16 -40.14 -17.38
C VAL A 10 -2.93 -39.27 -17.59
N LEU A 11 -2.77 -38.74 -18.81
CA LEU A 11 -1.62 -37.91 -19.16
C LEU A 11 -1.98 -36.90 -20.25
N LEU A 12 -3.02 -36.10 -20.06
CA LEU A 12 -3.18 -34.82 -20.77
C LEU A 12 -4.27 -33.91 -20.16
N SER A 13 -4.08 -33.46 -18.93
CA SER A 13 -4.86 -32.33 -18.38
C SER A 13 -4.01 -31.27 -17.66
N PHE A 14 -2.69 -31.44 -17.63
CA PHE A 14 -1.75 -30.39 -17.24
C PHE A 14 -1.37 -29.56 -18.47
N LEU A 15 -2.13 -28.51 -18.81
CA LEU A 15 -1.63 -27.38 -19.62
C LEU A 15 -2.60 -26.18 -19.75
N LEU A 16 -3.53 -26.01 -18.81
CA LEU A 16 -4.34 -24.78 -18.73
C LEU A 16 -4.37 -24.31 -17.28
N LEU A 17 -3.33 -23.61 -16.86
CA LEU A 17 -3.37 -22.79 -15.64
C LEU A 17 -3.29 -21.31 -16.05
N PRO A 18 -4.25 -20.49 -15.61
CA PRO A 18 -4.24 -19.06 -15.87
C PRO A 18 -3.21 -18.37 -14.97
N PHE A 19 -2.61 -17.34 -15.54
CA PHE A 19 -1.66 -16.43 -14.92
C PHE A 19 -2.29 -15.70 -13.72
N VAL A 20 -1.48 -15.29 -12.74
CA VAL A 20 -1.84 -14.22 -11.80
C VAL A 20 -1.70 -12.87 -12.50
N SER A 21 -2.49 -12.68 -13.56
CA SER A 21 -3.23 -11.43 -13.68
C SER A 21 -4.38 -11.52 -12.67
N THR A 22 -5.14 -10.46 -12.44
CA THR A 22 -6.54 -10.64 -12.06
C THR A 22 -7.24 -11.38 -13.19
N ALA A 23 -6.96 -12.68 -13.34
CA ALA A 23 -7.56 -13.52 -14.33
C ALA A 23 -8.98 -13.70 -13.84
N LEU A 24 -9.90 -12.93 -14.44
CA LEU A 24 -11.30 -13.23 -14.30
C LEU A 24 -11.44 -14.70 -14.70
N THR A 25 -11.96 -15.53 -13.78
CA THR A 25 -12.23 -16.95 -14.05
C THR A 25 -13.38 -17.13 -15.05
N GLN A 26 -13.95 -16.01 -15.50
CA GLN A 26 -15.08 -15.84 -16.40
C GLN A 26 -14.78 -14.63 -17.30
N ASP A 27 -15.44 -14.50 -18.46
CA ASP A 27 -15.19 -13.36 -19.37
C ASP A 27 -15.51 -12.00 -18.71
N PHE A 28 -16.46 -11.99 -17.77
CA PHE A 28 -16.90 -10.81 -17.03
C PHE A 28 -17.49 -11.19 -15.68
N CYS A 29 -17.59 -10.23 -14.78
CA CYS A 29 -18.25 -10.36 -13.48
C CYS A 29 -19.03 -9.08 -13.19
N VAL A 30 -20.32 -9.01 -13.54
CA VAL A 30 -21.12 -7.81 -13.22
C VAL A 30 -21.32 -7.74 -11.71
N ALA A 31 -20.94 -6.62 -11.09
CA ALA A 31 -21.02 -6.45 -9.64
C ALA A 31 -22.44 -6.64 -9.11
N ASP A 32 -22.59 -7.47 -8.09
CA ASP A 32 -23.73 -7.45 -7.19
C ASP A 32 -23.48 -6.42 -6.08
N LEU A 33 -23.97 -5.20 -6.31
CA LEU A 33 -23.83 -4.08 -5.35
C LEU A 33 -24.64 -4.28 -4.05
N SER A 34 -25.42 -5.36 -3.93
CA SER A 34 -26.06 -5.73 -2.67
C SER A 34 -25.15 -6.53 -1.73
N CYS A 35 -24.07 -7.10 -2.28
CA CYS A 35 -23.06 -7.84 -1.52
C CYS A 35 -21.95 -6.90 -0.99
N SER A 36 -21.24 -7.37 0.03
CA SER A 36 -19.98 -6.73 0.44
C SER A 36 -18.93 -6.87 -0.64
N ASP A 37 -18.12 -5.83 -0.79
CA ASP A 37 -16.93 -5.85 -1.62
C ASP A 37 -15.85 -6.79 -1.03
N THR A 38 -14.85 -7.12 -1.83
CA THR A 38 -13.64 -7.87 -1.43
C THR A 38 -12.40 -7.11 -1.92
N PRO A 39 -11.17 -7.49 -1.54
CA PRO A 39 -9.97 -6.88 -2.12
C PRO A 39 -9.88 -6.95 -3.66
N SER A 40 -10.64 -7.84 -4.30
CA SER A 40 -10.66 -8.02 -5.76
C SER A 40 -11.95 -7.51 -6.43
N GLY A 41 -12.80 -6.77 -5.72
CA GLY A 41 -14.09 -6.30 -6.23
C GLY A 41 -15.30 -7.10 -5.73
N TYR A 42 -16.48 -6.72 -6.23
CA TYR A 42 -17.75 -7.27 -5.79
C TYR A 42 -17.97 -8.71 -6.30
N PRO A 43 -18.69 -9.56 -5.55
CA PRO A 43 -19.22 -10.81 -6.06
C PRO A 43 -20.05 -10.60 -7.34
N CYS A 44 -20.05 -11.60 -8.22
CA CYS A 44 -20.79 -11.52 -9.49
C CYS A 44 -22.27 -11.81 -9.25
N LYS A 45 -23.15 -10.99 -9.85
CA LYS A 45 -24.58 -11.29 -9.85
C LYS A 45 -24.90 -12.52 -10.71
N SER A 46 -25.98 -13.22 -10.37
CA SER A 46 -26.36 -14.49 -11.01
C SER A 46 -27.05 -14.35 -12.39
N SER A 47 -27.62 -13.18 -12.70
CA SER A 47 -28.32 -12.92 -13.96
C SER A 47 -27.89 -11.59 -14.58
N VAL A 48 -27.40 -11.65 -15.83
CA VAL A 48 -26.86 -10.51 -16.59
C VAL A 48 -27.63 -10.30 -17.89
N THR A 49 -27.65 -9.07 -18.38
CA THR A 49 -28.29 -8.64 -19.63
C THR A 49 -27.40 -7.61 -20.35
N ALA A 50 -27.71 -7.28 -21.60
CA ALA A 50 -26.99 -6.24 -22.34
C ALA A 50 -26.99 -4.86 -21.62
N ASN A 51 -28.01 -4.57 -20.82
CA ASN A 51 -28.10 -3.32 -20.06
C ASN A 51 -27.03 -3.19 -18.98
N ASP A 52 -26.44 -4.30 -18.53
CA ASP A 52 -25.36 -4.29 -17.53
C ASP A 52 -24.01 -3.86 -18.11
N PHE A 53 -23.89 -3.89 -19.43
CA PHE A 53 -22.68 -3.52 -20.18
C PHE A 53 -22.85 -2.19 -20.93
N TYR A 54 -23.93 -1.46 -20.65
CA TYR A 54 -24.26 -0.19 -21.28
C TYR A 54 -24.45 0.90 -20.22
N TYR A 55 -23.85 2.07 -20.46
CA TYR A 55 -23.99 3.22 -19.58
C TYR A 55 -24.23 4.52 -20.36
N HIS A 56 -25.38 5.16 -20.15
CA HIS A 56 -25.75 6.43 -20.80
C HIS A 56 -25.43 7.68 -19.97
N GLY A 57 -25.02 7.52 -18.70
CA GLY A 57 -24.91 8.63 -17.75
C GLY A 57 -23.92 9.73 -18.13
N LEU A 58 -22.99 9.48 -19.06
CA LEU A 58 -22.01 10.46 -19.54
C LEU A 58 -22.51 11.35 -20.69
N ALA A 59 -23.70 11.09 -21.24
CA ALA A 59 -24.20 11.80 -22.42
C ALA A 59 -24.53 13.28 -22.16
N GLY A 60 -24.94 13.63 -20.94
CA GLY A 60 -25.34 14.99 -20.56
C GLY A 60 -24.25 15.75 -19.81
N THR A 61 -24.36 17.08 -19.83
CA THR A 61 -23.56 17.99 -18.98
C THR A 61 -23.86 17.71 -17.52
N GLY A 62 -22.80 17.53 -16.71
CA GLY A 62 -22.91 17.35 -15.27
C GLY A 62 -23.46 18.61 -14.56
N LYS A 63 -23.89 18.44 -13.31
CA LYS A 63 -24.34 19.58 -12.49
C LYS A 63 -23.14 20.38 -12.01
N ILE A 64 -22.91 21.54 -12.62
CA ILE A 64 -21.77 22.42 -12.27
C ILE A 64 -21.85 22.82 -10.79
N ASN A 65 -20.77 22.54 -10.06
CA ASN A 65 -20.58 23.07 -8.73
C ASN A 65 -20.09 24.52 -8.82
N PRO A 66 -20.79 25.51 -8.24
CA PRO A 66 -20.46 26.92 -8.42
C PRO A 66 -19.13 27.34 -7.77
N LEU A 67 -18.62 26.59 -6.79
CA LEU A 67 -17.35 26.90 -6.13
C LEU A 67 -16.16 26.62 -7.05
N ILE A 68 -16.16 25.43 -7.65
CA ILE A 68 -15.07 24.97 -8.52
C ILE A 68 -15.38 25.23 -10.00
N LYS A 69 -16.60 25.65 -10.33
CA LYS A 69 -17.15 25.85 -11.69
C LYS A 69 -16.90 24.65 -12.61
N ALA A 70 -17.06 23.46 -12.06
CA ALA A 70 -16.88 22.20 -12.76
C ALA A 70 -17.87 21.15 -12.26
N ALA A 71 -18.11 20.15 -13.08
CA ALA A 71 -18.81 18.92 -12.73
C ALA A 71 -17.97 17.71 -13.14
N VAL A 72 -18.02 16.67 -12.31
CA VAL A 72 -17.44 15.35 -12.60
C VAL A 72 -18.59 14.34 -12.52
N THR A 73 -18.85 13.66 -13.63
CA THR A 73 -19.90 12.63 -13.72
C THR A 73 -19.23 11.26 -13.85
N PRO A 74 -19.19 10.44 -12.77
CA PRO A 74 -18.48 9.16 -12.79
C PRO A 74 -19.29 8.02 -13.43
N ALA A 75 -18.58 7.09 -14.05
CA ALA A 75 -19.04 5.80 -14.52
C ALA A 75 -18.14 4.70 -13.90
N PHE A 76 -18.04 4.70 -12.57
CA PHE A 76 -17.30 3.69 -11.79
C PHE A 76 -18.19 2.50 -11.50
N VAL A 77 -17.66 1.44 -10.88
CA VAL A 77 -18.42 0.22 -10.55
C VAL A 77 -19.75 0.50 -9.83
N GLY A 78 -19.82 1.51 -8.96
CA GLY A 78 -21.04 1.91 -8.27
C GLY A 78 -22.13 2.52 -9.16
N GLN A 79 -21.79 3.07 -10.34
CA GLN A 79 -22.75 3.58 -11.33
C GLN A 79 -22.89 2.66 -12.54
N PHE A 80 -21.83 1.91 -12.86
CA PHE A 80 -21.73 1.02 -14.01
C PHE A 80 -21.18 -0.35 -13.57
N PRO A 81 -22.01 -1.23 -12.98
CA PRO A 81 -21.58 -2.51 -12.41
C PRO A 81 -20.86 -3.45 -13.37
N GLY A 82 -21.05 -3.27 -14.69
CA GLY A 82 -20.40 -4.06 -15.74
C GLY A 82 -18.89 -3.92 -15.79
N VAL A 83 -18.30 -2.88 -15.17
CA VAL A 83 -16.84 -2.71 -15.14
C VAL A 83 -16.13 -3.46 -14.00
N ASN A 84 -16.87 -4.13 -13.13
CA ASN A 84 -16.33 -4.81 -11.96
C ASN A 84 -15.26 -5.86 -12.33
N GLY A 85 -14.09 -5.76 -11.69
CA GLY A 85 -12.94 -6.61 -11.96
C GLY A 85 -12.26 -6.42 -13.33
N LEU A 86 -12.76 -5.54 -14.21
CA LEU A 86 -12.19 -5.34 -15.55
C LEU A 86 -10.97 -4.39 -15.57
N GLY A 87 -10.69 -3.71 -14.45
CA GLY A 87 -9.58 -2.76 -14.37
C GLY A 87 -9.78 -1.50 -15.23
N ILE A 88 -11.03 -1.16 -15.58
CA ILE A 88 -11.35 0.03 -16.36
C ILE A 88 -12.57 0.76 -15.81
N SER A 89 -12.61 2.08 -15.92
CA SER A 89 -13.83 2.88 -15.71
C SER A 89 -13.70 4.21 -16.44
N ALA A 90 -14.72 5.07 -16.37
CA ALA A 90 -14.70 6.36 -17.02
C ALA A 90 -15.36 7.46 -16.19
N ALA A 91 -15.16 8.72 -16.57
CA ALA A 91 -15.97 9.84 -16.13
C ALA A 91 -16.01 10.94 -17.21
N ARG A 92 -16.97 11.85 -17.08
CA ARG A 92 -17.06 13.09 -17.86
C ARG A 92 -16.73 14.29 -16.99
N LEU A 93 -15.93 15.20 -17.54
CA LEU A 93 -15.61 16.50 -16.96
C LEU A 93 -16.31 17.59 -17.76
N ASP A 94 -17.08 18.45 -17.09
CA ASP A 94 -17.60 19.70 -17.65
C ASP A 94 -17.01 20.85 -16.84
N ILE A 95 -16.22 21.72 -17.46
CA ILE A 95 -15.44 22.77 -16.77
C ILE A 95 -15.76 24.12 -17.39
N GLU A 96 -16.46 25.00 -16.67
CA GLU A 96 -16.74 26.35 -17.14
C GLU A 96 -15.46 27.21 -17.18
N VAL A 97 -15.55 28.39 -17.78
CA VAL A 97 -14.42 29.34 -17.86
C VAL A 97 -13.90 29.66 -16.45
N GLY A 98 -12.61 29.40 -16.24
CA GLY A 98 -11.96 29.58 -14.95
C GLY A 98 -12.24 28.48 -13.92
N GLY A 99 -13.00 27.44 -14.29
CA GLY A 99 -13.28 26.29 -13.44
C GLY A 99 -12.10 25.34 -13.29
N VAL A 100 -12.13 24.56 -12.21
CA VAL A 100 -11.08 23.61 -11.83
C VAL A 100 -11.68 22.28 -11.43
N VAL A 101 -11.00 21.20 -11.80
CA VAL A 101 -10.98 20.00 -10.98
C VAL A 101 -9.78 20.21 -10.04
N PRO A 102 -10.01 20.43 -8.73
CA PRO A 102 -8.96 20.82 -7.78
C PRO A 102 -7.84 19.78 -7.69
N LEU A 103 -6.77 20.11 -6.97
CA LEU A 103 -5.66 19.19 -6.78
C LEU A 103 -6.14 17.90 -6.10
N HIS A 104 -5.95 16.76 -6.76
CA HIS A 104 -6.44 15.47 -6.27
C HIS A 104 -5.55 14.30 -6.69
N THR A 105 -5.86 13.12 -6.14
CA THR A 105 -5.26 11.84 -6.51
C THR A 105 -6.34 10.78 -6.75
N HIS A 106 -5.96 9.73 -7.48
CA HIS A 106 -6.70 8.49 -7.64
C HIS A 106 -5.89 7.35 -7.03
N PRO A 107 -6.18 6.90 -5.79
CA PRO A 107 -5.37 5.90 -5.09
C PRO A 107 -5.27 4.56 -5.81
N ALA A 108 -6.31 4.17 -6.55
CA ALA A 108 -6.46 2.83 -7.12
C ALA A 108 -6.30 2.78 -8.64
N GLY A 109 -6.02 3.89 -9.34
CA GLY A 109 -5.83 3.84 -10.79
C GLY A 109 -5.19 5.10 -11.37
N SER A 110 -4.61 4.96 -12.56
CA SER A 110 -4.19 6.08 -13.39
C SER A 110 -5.38 6.67 -14.13
N GLU A 111 -5.37 7.97 -14.39
CA GLU A 111 -6.36 8.68 -15.21
C GLU A 111 -5.78 8.98 -16.59
N LEU A 112 -6.59 8.83 -17.64
CA LEU A 112 -6.29 9.29 -19.00
C LEU A 112 -7.39 10.26 -19.42
N LEU A 113 -7.06 11.56 -19.48
CA LEU A 113 -7.93 12.60 -19.98
C LEU A 113 -7.86 12.70 -21.49
N PHE A 114 -9.02 12.79 -22.12
CA PHE A 114 -9.24 13.16 -23.51
C PHE A 114 -10.12 14.41 -23.57
N VAL A 115 -9.57 15.51 -24.07
CA VAL A 115 -10.31 16.77 -24.21
C VAL A 115 -11.15 16.69 -25.48
N ILE A 116 -12.47 16.89 -25.35
CA ILE A 116 -13.39 16.86 -26.51
C ILE A 116 -13.87 18.24 -26.91
N GLU A 117 -13.82 19.23 -26.02
CA GLU A 117 -14.18 20.62 -26.29
C GLU A 117 -13.36 21.59 -25.43
N GLY A 118 -13.08 22.78 -25.96
CA GLY A 118 -12.48 23.88 -25.21
C GLY A 118 -10.97 23.76 -24.98
N THR A 119 -10.50 24.33 -23.87
CA THR A 119 -9.07 24.39 -23.52
C THR A 119 -8.87 24.08 -22.05
N VAL A 120 -8.00 23.11 -21.74
CA VAL A 120 -7.72 22.66 -20.39
C VAL A 120 -6.22 22.75 -20.13
N ALA A 121 -5.81 23.56 -19.16
CA ALA A 121 -4.48 23.46 -18.58
C ALA A 121 -4.48 22.34 -17.53
N ALA A 122 -3.66 21.31 -17.70
CA ALA A 122 -3.58 20.19 -16.80
C ALA A 122 -2.13 19.86 -16.44
N GLY A 123 -1.95 19.16 -15.32
CA GLY A 123 -0.62 18.70 -14.91
C GLY A 123 -0.61 17.80 -13.71
N PHE A 124 0.48 17.05 -13.53
CA PHE A 124 0.76 16.23 -12.35
C PHE A 124 2.16 16.52 -11.79
N ILE A 125 2.40 16.14 -10.53
CA ILE A 125 3.71 16.25 -9.88
C ILE A 125 4.28 14.84 -9.66
N SER A 126 5.55 14.60 -10.02
CA SER A 126 6.22 13.32 -9.77
C SER A 126 6.59 13.11 -8.30
N SER A 127 6.42 11.89 -7.77
CA SER A 127 6.69 11.53 -6.36
C SER A 127 8.16 11.27 -6.01
N GLY A 128 9.10 11.61 -6.90
CA GLY A 128 10.53 11.40 -6.68
C GLY A 128 11.31 12.70 -6.84
N ALA A 129 11.36 13.20 -8.08
CA ALA A 129 12.05 14.44 -8.39
C ALA A 129 11.26 15.70 -8.02
N ASN A 130 10.00 15.55 -7.56
CA ASN A 130 9.09 16.65 -7.28
C ASN A 130 8.87 17.58 -8.49
N THR A 131 9.00 17.05 -9.69
CA THR A 131 8.90 17.82 -10.94
C THR A 131 7.44 17.90 -11.39
N PRO A 132 6.90 19.11 -11.64
CA PRO A 132 5.59 19.28 -12.25
C PRO A 132 5.67 19.10 -13.77
N TYR A 133 4.76 18.31 -14.32
CA TYR A 133 4.56 18.13 -15.75
C TYR A 133 3.25 18.78 -16.13
N THR A 134 3.30 19.91 -16.84
CA THR A 134 2.11 20.72 -17.14
C THR A 134 1.97 20.97 -18.64
N LYS A 135 0.73 21.02 -19.14
CA LYS A 135 0.43 21.31 -20.54
C LYS A 135 -0.91 22.03 -20.68
N THR A 136 -1.02 22.89 -21.69
CA THR A 136 -2.33 23.37 -22.18
C THR A 136 -2.78 22.42 -23.28
N LEU A 137 -3.96 21.83 -23.07
CA LEU A 137 -4.60 20.83 -23.92
C LEU A 137 -5.78 21.48 -24.65
N TYR A 138 -5.96 21.09 -25.91
CA TYR A 138 -7.06 21.50 -26.78
C TYR A 138 -7.92 20.28 -27.14
N ALA A 139 -9.09 20.51 -27.76
CA ALA A 139 -9.92 19.41 -28.26
C ALA A 139 -9.12 18.46 -29.17
N GLY A 140 -9.19 17.16 -28.86
CA GLY A 140 -8.42 16.08 -29.49
C GLY A 140 -7.14 15.68 -28.73
N ASP A 141 -6.67 16.49 -27.78
CA ASP A 141 -5.48 16.17 -26.99
C ASP A 141 -5.78 15.16 -25.86
N ILE A 142 -4.78 14.36 -25.52
CA ILE A 142 -4.78 13.46 -24.36
C ILE A 142 -3.70 13.82 -23.35
N MET A 143 -3.94 13.53 -22.07
CA MET A 143 -2.92 13.55 -21.02
C MET A 143 -3.16 12.43 -20.01
N VAL A 144 -2.08 11.77 -19.59
CA VAL A 144 -2.09 10.72 -18.57
C VAL A 144 -1.67 11.28 -17.21
N PHE A 145 -2.34 10.84 -16.15
CA PHE A 145 -2.01 11.13 -14.77
C PHE A 145 -1.78 9.80 -14.04
N PRO A 146 -0.53 9.48 -13.65
CA PRO A 146 -0.21 8.21 -13.01
C PRO A 146 -0.91 8.03 -11.66
N GLN A 147 -1.22 6.78 -11.32
CA GLN A 147 -1.87 6.38 -10.06
C GLN A 147 -1.24 7.05 -8.83
N GLY A 148 -2.10 7.54 -7.94
CA GLY A 148 -1.71 8.11 -6.65
C GLY A 148 -0.91 9.42 -6.71
N LEU A 149 -0.68 10.00 -7.89
CA LEU A 149 0.02 11.28 -8.03
C LEU A 149 -0.93 12.48 -8.00
N LEU A 150 -0.54 13.54 -7.28
CA LEU A 150 -1.21 14.84 -7.26
C LEU A 150 -1.26 15.42 -8.67
N HIS A 151 -2.47 15.72 -9.13
CA HIS A 151 -2.71 16.35 -10.43
C HIS A 151 -3.96 17.24 -10.38
N TYR A 152 -4.17 17.99 -11.46
CA TYR A 152 -5.24 18.97 -11.57
C TYR A 152 -5.65 19.21 -13.04
N GLN A 153 -6.83 19.77 -13.22
CA GLN A 153 -7.34 20.26 -14.50
C GLN A 153 -7.96 21.64 -14.28
N TYR A 154 -7.63 22.60 -15.15
CA TYR A 154 -8.08 23.98 -15.06
C TYR A 154 -8.49 24.49 -16.44
N ASN A 155 -9.71 25.02 -16.58
CA ASN A 155 -10.11 25.68 -17.82
C ASN A 155 -9.47 27.08 -17.89
N ALA A 156 -8.39 27.17 -18.65
CA ALA A 156 -7.66 28.40 -18.96
C ALA A 156 -8.15 29.10 -20.23
N GLY A 157 -9.15 28.53 -20.91
CA GLY A 157 -9.71 29.04 -22.16
C GLY A 157 -10.74 30.17 -21.95
N THR A 158 -11.33 30.60 -23.06
CA THR A 158 -12.36 31.65 -23.10
C THR A 158 -13.78 31.10 -23.19
N GLY A 159 -13.94 29.79 -23.36
CA GLY A 159 -15.23 29.08 -23.40
C GLY A 159 -15.23 27.86 -22.48
N PRO A 160 -16.39 27.22 -22.27
CA PRO A 160 -16.48 25.95 -21.56
C PRO A 160 -15.54 24.90 -22.16
N ALA A 161 -15.09 23.97 -21.33
CA ALA A 161 -14.30 22.82 -21.74
C ALA A 161 -14.98 21.53 -21.31
N VAL A 162 -14.88 20.50 -22.15
CA VAL A 162 -15.43 19.18 -21.87
C VAL A 162 -14.33 18.15 -22.08
N GLY A 163 -14.19 17.24 -21.13
CA GLY A 163 -13.27 16.12 -21.19
C GLY A 163 -13.97 14.79 -20.88
N LEU A 164 -13.45 13.72 -21.46
CA LEU A 164 -13.74 12.35 -21.04
C LEU A 164 -12.48 11.78 -20.42
N VAL A 165 -12.61 11.10 -19.30
CA VAL A 165 -11.50 10.43 -18.63
C VAL A 165 -11.76 8.93 -18.60
N ALA A 166 -10.71 8.14 -18.80
CA ALA A 166 -10.69 6.71 -18.57
C ALA A 166 -9.72 6.39 -17.44
N PHE A 167 -10.00 5.36 -16.65
CA PHE A 167 -9.15 4.94 -15.53
C PHE A 167 -8.67 3.52 -15.68
N SER A 168 -7.49 3.21 -15.15
CA SER A 168 -6.95 1.84 -15.06
C SER A 168 -7.48 1.05 -13.85
N SER A 169 -8.71 1.34 -13.43
CA SER A 169 -9.42 0.66 -12.35
C SER A 169 -10.93 0.81 -12.53
N SER A 170 -11.69 -0.20 -12.11
CA SER A 170 -13.16 -0.14 -12.03
C SER A 170 -13.66 0.86 -11.00
N ASN A 171 -12.81 1.20 -10.04
CA ASN A 171 -13.02 2.18 -9.00
C ASN A 171 -11.68 2.86 -8.66
N PRO A 172 -11.34 3.99 -9.29
CA PRO A 172 -10.05 4.64 -9.11
C PRO A 172 -9.89 5.33 -7.73
N GLY A 173 -10.96 5.43 -6.92
CA GLY A 173 -11.03 6.34 -5.77
C GLY A 173 -11.03 7.81 -6.21
N LEU A 174 -11.18 8.77 -5.30
CA LEU A 174 -10.99 10.20 -5.61
C LEU A 174 -10.67 10.95 -4.33
N GLN A 175 -9.42 11.38 -4.17
CA GLN A 175 -9.00 12.14 -3.00
C GLN A 175 -8.68 13.58 -3.38
N ILE A 176 -9.65 14.48 -3.17
CA ILE A 176 -9.45 15.92 -3.34
C ILE A 176 -8.70 16.46 -2.12
N THR A 177 -7.54 17.08 -2.36
CA THR A 177 -6.60 17.53 -1.31
C THR A 177 -7.28 18.46 -0.31
N ASP A 178 -8.02 19.45 -0.79
CA ASP A 178 -8.70 20.41 0.09
C ASP A 178 -9.81 19.76 0.93
N PHE A 179 -10.46 18.71 0.41
CA PHE A 179 -11.48 17.98 1.17
C PHE A 179 -10.83 17.11 2.24
N ALA A 180 -9.73 16.44 1.89
CA ALA A 180 -8.97 15.63 2.83
C ALA A 180 -8.35 16.47 3.97
N LEU A 181 -8.02 17.74 3.73
CA LEU A 181 -7.44 18.61 4.77
C LEU A 181 -8.49 19.41 5.55
N PHE A 182 -9.57 19.84 4.90
CA PHE A 182 -10.45 20.86 5.45
C PHE A 182 -11.94 20.48 5.51
N ALA A 183 -12.38 19.42 4.84
CA ALA A 183 -13.79 19.00 4.79
C ALA A 183 -14.08 17.82 5.72
N ASN A 184 -13.44 17.77 6.89
CA ASN A 184 -13.59 16.68 7.85
C ASN A 184 -13.32 17.12 9.29
N ASN A 185 -13.24 16.15 10.21
CA ASN A 185 -13.03 16.36 11.64
C ASN A 185 -11.54 16.35 12.08
N LEU A 186 -10.58 16.41 11.14
CA LEU A 186 -9.16 16.50 11.49
C LEU A 186 -8.93 17.78 12.32
N PRO A 187 -8.27 17.75 13.49
CA PRO A 187 -8.09 18.96 14.31
C PRO A 187 -7.30 20.04 13.58
N SER A 188 -7.66 21.33 13.72
CA SER A 188 -6.94 22.42 13.03
C SER A 188 -5.47 22.50 13.43
N ALA A 189 -5.16 22.30 14.71
CA ALA A 189 -3.79 22.25 15.18
C ALA A 189 -2.95 21.14 14.51
N VAL A 190 -3.57 20.01 14.14
CA VAL A 190 -2.89 18.95 13.38
C VAL A 190 -2.67 19.42 11.94
N VAL A 191 -3.71 19.97 11.29
CA VAL A 191 -3.61 20.53 9.92
C VAL A 191 -2.50 21.57 9.83
N GLU A 192 -2.45 22.53 10.75
CA GLU A 192 -1.39 23.56 10.83
C GLU A 192 0.01 22.94 10.87
N LYS A 193 0.19 21.87 11.66
CA LYS A 193 1.48 21.19 11.81
C LYS A 193 1.90 20.42 10.57
N VAL A 194 0.96 19.75 9.91
CA VAL A 194 1.25 18.86 8.77
C VAL A 194 1.18 19.54 7.41
N THR A 195 0.78 20.83 7.35
CA THR A 195 0.68 21.65 6.13
C THR A 195 1.48 22.96 6.16
N PHE A 196 1.96 23.37 7.34
CA PHE A 196 2.57 24.69 7.59
C PHE A 196 1.68 25.91 7.34
N LEU A 197 0.38 25.71 7.13
CA LEU A 197 -0.61 26.78 7.03
C LEU A 197 -0.86 27.43 8.39
N ASP A 198 -1.07 28.75 8.38
CA ASP A 198 -1.47 29.46 9.59
C ASP A 198 -2.93 29.14 10.02
N ASP A 199 -3.22 29.29 11.31
CA ASP A 199 -4.53 29.02 11.91
C ASP A 199 -5.68 29.79 11.23
N ALA A 200 -5.46 31.04 10.78
CA ALA A 200 -6.49 31.83 10.12
C ALA A 200 -6.82 31.26 8.73
N THR A 201 -5.80 30.84 7.98
CA THR A 201 -5.94 30.16 6.70
C THR A 201 -6.65 28.82 6.85
N VAL A 202 -6.23 27.97 7.81
CA VAL A 202 -6.88 26.68 8.08
C VAL A 202 -8.35 26.86 8.47
N LYS A 203 -8.66 27.79 9.40
CA LYS A 203 -10.04 28.07 9.80
C LYS A 203 -10.89 28.57 8.63
N LYS A 204 -10.33 29.42 7.76
CA LYS A 204 -11.03 29.91 6.57
C LYS A 204 -11.36 28.76 5.61
N LEU A 205 -10.38 27.92 5.28
CA LEU A 205 -10.57 26.80 4.35
C LEU A 205 -11.56 25.77 4.90
N LYS A 206 -11.51 25.46 6.19
CA LYS A 206 -12.52 24.60 6.84
C LYS A 206 -13.93 25.17 6.77
N ARG A 207 -14.10 26.48 6.99
CA ARG A 207 -15.43 27.13 6.86
C ARG A 207 -15.94 27.07 5.42
N LEU A 208 -15.07 27.27 4.43
CA LEU A 208 -15.42 27.16 3.02
C LEU A 208 -15.91 25.75 2.67
N SER A 209 -15.22 24.72 3.17
CA SER A 209 -15.57 23.31 2.96
C SER A 209 -16.88 22.92 3.64
N VAL A 210 -17.17 23.43 4.84
CA VAL A 210 -18.47 23.20 5.52
C VAL A 210 -19.62 23.81 4.73
N LEU A 211 -19.44 25.00 4.15
CA LEU A 211 -20.45 25.63 3.29
C LEU A 211 -20.78 24.75 2.08
N LEU A 212 -19.76 24.09 1.51
CA LEU A 212 -19.88 23.20 0.36
C LEU A 212 -20.66 21.92 0.68
N GLN A 213 -20.40 21.31 1.84
CA GLN A 213 -21.11 20.12 2.31
C GLN A 213 -22.60 20.42 2.58
N LEU A 214 -22.91 21.58 3.16
CA LEU A 214 -24.30 22.00 3.42
C LEU A 214 -25.08 22.22 2.12
N GLN A 215 -24.46 22.81 1.10
CA GLN A 215 -25.10 23.00 -0.22
C GLN A 215 -25.37 21.66 -0.92
N ALA A 216 -24.43 20.72 -0.85
CA ALA A 216 -24.61 19.36 -1.40
C ALA A 216 -25.73 18.59 -0.67
N LEU A 217 -25.80 18.70 0.67
CA LEU A 217 -26.81 18.04 1.49
C LEU A 217 -28.22 18.55 1.19
N VAL A 218 -28.42 19.87 1.08
CA VAL A 218 -29.74 20.46 0.74
C VAL A 218 -30.21 20.02 -0.65
N LEU A 219 -29.29 19.92 -1.61
CA LEU A 219 -29.60 19.44 -2.96
C LEU A 219 -29.97 17.95 -2.99
N SER A 220 -29.33 17.13 -2.15
CA SER A 220 -29.70 15.71 -1.98
C SER A 220 -31.05 15.50 -1.29
N LEU A 221 -31.42 16.36 -0.33
CA LEU A 221 -32.69 16.26 0.40
C LEU A 221 -33.91 16.62 -0.47
N LEU A 222 -33.71 17.45 -1.49
CA LEU A 222 -34.74 17.85 -2.47
C LEU A 222 -34.99 16.80 -3.57
N LEU A 223 -34.12 15.79 -3.68
CA LEU A 223 -34.17 14.73 -4.70
C LEU A 223 -34.35 13.38 -3.99
N LEU A 224 -35.61 12.99 -3.74
CA LEU A 224 -36.03 11.70 -3.14
C LEU A 224 -35.66 10.48 -4.02
N PHE A 225 -34.38 10.26 -4.28
CA PHE A 225 -33.89 9.04 -4.91
C PHE A 225 -33.03 8.28 -3.89
N PRO A 226 -33.40 7.04 -3.52
CA PRO A 226 -32.46 6.15 -2.87
C PRO A 226 -31.45 5.75 -3.94
N LEU A 227 -30.40 6.56 -4.12
CA LEU A 227 -29.17 6.04 -4.69
C LEU A 227 -28.77 4.89 -3.74
N SER A 228 -28.77 3.66 -4.22
CA SER A 228 -28.04 2.59 -3.56
C SER A 228 -26.59 3.02 -3.58
N HIS A 229 -26.14 3.68 -2.52
CA HIS A 229 -24.75 4.10 -2.35
C HIS A 229 -23.95 2.82 -2.10
N GLY A 230 -23.63 2.09 -3.16
CA GLY A 230 -22.50 1.17 -3.14
C GLY A 230 -21.27 2.02 -2.84
N LEU A 231 -20.93 2.14 -1.56
CA LEU A 231 -19.77 2.89 -1.12
C LEU A 231 -18.54 2.10 -1.54
N ASN A 232 -17.90 2.61 -2.59
CA ASN A 232 -16.54 2.29 -3.01
C ASN A 232 -15.61 2.38 -1.80
N GLN A 233 -14.91 1.31 -1.43
CA GLN A 233 -14.06 1.28 -0.24
C GLN A 233 -12.59 1.48 -0.62
N ASP A 234 -11.88 2.39 0.07
CA ASP A 234 -10.44 2.62 -0.14
C ASP A 234 -9.56 1.48 0.39
N PHE A 235 -10.12 0.66 1.26
CA PHE A 235 -9.47 -0.42 1.98
C PHE A 235 -10.51 -1.46 2.36
N CYS A 236 -10.06 -2.67 2.63
CA CYS A 236 -10.92 -3.77 3.04
C CYS A 236 -10.55 -4.23 4.45
N ILE A 237 -11.34 -3.86 5.47
CA ILE A 237 -11.16 -4.47 6.80
C ILE A 237 -11.77 -5.87 6.74
N ALA A 238 -10.98 -6.92 6.96
CA ALA A 238 -11.49 -8.30 6.90
C ALA A 238 -12.67 -8.51 7.86
N ASP A 239 -13.80 -8.97 7.33
CA ASP A 239 -14.86 -9.58 8.12
C ASP A 239 -14.49 -11.04 8.40
N LEU A 240 -13.83 -11.27 9.53
CA LEU A 240 -13.40 -12.61 9.94
C LEU A 240 -14.56 -13.56 10.30
N ALA A 241 -15.79 -13.04 10.44
CA ALA A 241 -16.97 -13.90 10.60
C ALA A 241 -17.43 -14.52 9.27
N SER A 242 -17.04 -13.89 8.15
CA SER A 242 -17.22 -14.42 6.80
C SER A 242 -16.10 -15.40 6.44
N GLY A 243 -16.39 -16.32 5.52
CA GLY A 243 -15.38 -17.23 4.98
C GLY A 243 -14.33 -16.50 4.15
N ASP A 244 -13.08 -16.96 4.22
CA ASP A 244 -12.00 -16.46 3.36
C ASP A 244 -12.25 -16.85 1.89
N THR A 245 -11.69 -16.09 0.97
CA THR A 245 -11.72 -16.35 -0.47
C THR A 245 -10.30 -16.35 -1.02
N PRO A 246 -10.05 -16.82 -2.26
CA PRO A 246 -8.74 -16.67 -2.89
C PRO A 246 -8.23 -15.22 -2.98
N SER A 247 -9.15 -14.25 -2.89
CA SER A 247 -8.87 -12.81 -2.90
C SER A 247 -8.72 -12.20 -1.49
N GLY A 248 -8.82 -13.01 -0.43
CA GLY A 248 -8.92 -12.56 0.95
C GLY A 248 -10.35 -12.51 1.47
N TYR A 249 -10.52 -12.00 2.69
CA TYR A 249 -11.82 -11.94 3.35
C TYR A 249 -12.73 -10.88 2.73
N PRO A 250 -14.07 -11.08 2.71
CA PRO A 250 -15.02 -10.01 2.45
C PRO A 250 -14.82 -8.82 3.38
N CYS A 251 -15.13 -7.62 2.90
CA CYS A 251 -14.94 -6.40 3.67
C CYS A 251 -16.08 -6.18 4.66
N LYS A 252 -15.72 -5.82 5.89
CA LYS A 252 -16.64 -5.26 6.89
C LYS A 252 -17.30 -3.99 6.32
N PRO A 253 -18.58 -3.71 6.61
CA PRO A 253 -19.24 -2.50 6.14
C PRO A 253 -18.50 -1.22 6.56
N GLN A 254 -18.29 -0.30 5.61
CA GLN A 254 -17.49 0.91 5.81
C GLN A 254 -17.99 1.81 6.95
N ALA A 255 -19.31 1.84 7.16
CA ALA A 255 -19.93 2.57 8.27
C ALA A 255 -19.49 2.07 9.66
N ALA A 256 -19.08 0.80 9.76
CA ALA A 256 -18.62 0.16 10.99
C ALA A 256 -17.10 0.22 11.18
N VAL A 257 -16.34 0.74 10.22
CA VAL A 257 -14.88 0.89 10.34
C VAL A 257 -14.53 2.09 11.20
N THR A 258 -13.53 1.95 12.06
CA THR A 258 -13.07 2.93 13.04
C THR A 258 -11.54 3.04 13.02
N ALA A 259 -10.98 4.04 13.71
CA ALA A 259 -9.52 4.17 13.82
C ALA A 259 -8.87 3.00 14.57
N ASP A 260 -9.64 2.25 15.36
CA ASP A 260 -9.15 1.08 16.09
C ASP A 260 -8.89 -0.11 15.16
N ASP A 261 -9.58 -0.20 14.02
CA ASP A 261 -9.35 -1.28 13.05
C ASP A 261 -7.94 -1.17 12.42
N PHE A 262 -7.33 0.02 12.37
CA PHE A 262 -5.99 0.30 11.80
C PHE A 262 -4.87 0.33 12.83
N TYR A 263 -5.18 0.12 14.11
CA TYR A 263 -4.22 0.14 15.21
C TYR A 263 -4.06 -1.24 15.80
N TYR A 264 -2.82 -1.68 16.01
CA TYR A 264 -2.56 -2.99 16.57
C TYR A 264 -1.46 -2.96 17.62
N ARG A 265 -1.75 -3.49 18.81
CA ARG A 265 -0.81 -3.54 19.94
C ARG A 265 -0.22 -4.92 20.19
N GLY A 266 -0.59 -5.94 19.42
CA GLY A 266 -0.22 -7.33 19.72
C GLY A 266 1.25 -7.68 19.55
N LEU A 267 2.09 -6.75 19.08
CA LEU A 267 3.55 -6.90 18.99
C LEU A 267 4.30 -6.14 20.11
N ASN A 268 3.59 -5.54 21.06
CA ASN A 268 4.21 -4.67 22.07
C ASN A 268 4.99 -5.43 23.16
N THR A 269 4.60 -6.68 23.43
CA THR A 269 5.26 -7.59 24.35
C THR A 269 5.79 -8.82 23.61
N THR A 270 6.61 -9.61 24.29
CA THR A 270 6.99 -10.95 23.83
C THR A 270 5.72 -11.78 23.61
N GLY A 271 5.65 -12.48 22.47
CA GLY A 271 4.52 -13.34 22.13
C GLY A 271 4.48 -14.64 22.94
N PRO A 272 3.45 -15.49 22.73
CA PRO A 272 3.39 -16.82 23.31
C PRO A 272 4.69 -17.61 23.12
N ALA A 273 5.19 -18.20 24.21
CA ALA A 273 6.41 -18.98 24.21
C ALA A 273 6.23 -20.31 23.48
N ILE A 274 7.26 -20.74 22.76
CA ILE A 274 7.38 -22.04 22.12
C ILE A 274 8.62 -22.72 22.72
N PRO A 275 8.45 -23.48 23.84
CA PRO A 275 9.57 -23.98 24.63
C PRO A 275 10.54 -24.87 23.85
N ALA A 276 10.04 -25.66 22.89
CA ALA A 276 10.85 -26.54 22.05
C ALA A 276 11.93 -25.79 21.25
N PHE A 277 11.70 -24.51 20.98
CA PHE A 277 12.57 -23.66 20.19
C PHE A 277 13.22 -22.53 21.00
N ASN A 278 12.84 -22.38 22.28
CA ASN A 278 13.28 -21.31 23.17
C ASN A 278 13.04 -19.89 22.58
N ILE A 279 11.85 -19.70 21.99
CA ILE A 279 11.41 -18.44 21.36
C ILE A 279 10.02 -18.02 21.85
N GLY A 280 9.64 -16.77 21.62
CA GLY A 280 8.26 -16.29 21.65
C GLY A 280 7.90 -15.57 20.34
N ILE A 281 6.72 -15.85 19.78
CA ILE A 281 6.30 -15.26 18.49
C ILE A 281 4.91 -14.63 18.61
N SER A 282 4.75 -13.42 18.07
CA SER A 282 3.46 -12.76 17.88
C SER A 282 3.33 -12.27 16.44
N SER A 283 2.10 -12.14 15.94
CA SER A 283 1.83 -11.77 14.55
C SER A 283 0.74 -10.72 14.45
N ALA A 284 0.81 -9.93 13.39
CA ALA A 284 -0.18 -8.95 12.93
C ALA A 284 -0.67 -9.36 11.53
N PHE A 285 -0.99 -10.65 11.38
CA PHE A 285 -1.60 -11.20 10.16
C PHE A 285 -3.10 -10.91 10.15
N VAL A 286 -3.77 -11.10 9.01
CA VAL A 286 -5.19 -10.74 8.82
C VAL A 286 -6.14 -11.27 9.91
N THR A 287 -5.87 -12.46 10.46
CA THR A 287 -6.69 -13.06 11.53
C THR A 287 -6.57 -12.38 12.89
N LYS A 288 -5.55 -11.53 13.10
CA LYS A 288 -5.33 -10.75 14.32
C LYS A 288 -5.35 -9.24 14.07
N PHE A 289 -4.99 -8.83 12.86
CA PHE A 289 -5.00 -7.43 12.41
C PHE A 289 -5.77 -7.34 11.08
N PRO A 290 -7.11 -7.34 11.10
CA PRO A 290 -7.97 -7.38 9.91
C PRO A 290 -7.70 -6.31 8.85
N ALA A 291 -7.10 -5.18 9.23
CA ALA A 291 -6.77 -4.09 8.32
C ALA A 291 -5.72 -4.45 7.26
N VAL A 292 -4.93 -5.51 7.43
CA VAL A 292 -3.94 -5.91 6.41
C VAL A 292 -4.54 -6.62 5.20
N ASN A 293 -5.83 -6.95 5.22
CA ASN A 293 -6.51 -7.75 4.20
C ASN A 293 -6.39 -7.12 2.81
N GLY A 294 -5.79 -7.86 1.86
CA GLY A 294 -5.60 -7.38 0.49
C GLY A 294 -4.51 -6.31 0.28
N LEU A 295 -3.81 -5.87 1.34
CA LEU A 295 -2.85 -4.77 1.23
C LEU A 295 -1.41 -5.21 0.92
N GLY A 296 -1.18 -6.51 0.75
CA GLY A 296 0.14 -7.06 0.39
C GLY A 296 1.21 -6.83 1.46
N ILE A 297 0.80 -6.62 2.72
CA ILE A 297 1.73 -6.38 3.83
C ILE A 297 1.18 -6.95 5.14
N SER A 298 2.03 -7.56 5.96
CA SER A 298 1.75 -7.85 7.37
C SER A 298 3.04 -7.87 8.19
N ALA A 299 2.96 -8.11 9.50
CA ALA A 299 4.14 -8.11 10.37
C ALA A 299 4.11 -9.24 11.42
N ALA A 300 5.28 -9.60 11.93
CA ALA A 300 5.44 -10.46 13.10
C ALA A 300 6.60 -9.97 13.97
N ARG A 301 6.58 -10.36 15.25
CA ARG A 301 7.70 -10.17 16.18
C ARG A 301 8.13 -11.51 16.72
N ALA A 302 9.43 -11.75 16.71
CA ALA A 302 10.06 -12.91 17.32
C ALA A 302 11.06 -12.47 18.40
N ASP A 303 10.97 -13.08 19.58
CA ASP A 303 11.89 -12.92 20.70
C ASP A 303 12.60 -14.25 20.92
N LEU A 304 13.88 -14.32 20.57
CA LEU A 304 14.71 -15.52 20.70
C LEU A 304 15.55 -15.39 21.96
N ALA A 305 15.31 -16.22 22.99
CA ALA A 305 16.20 -16.27 24.15
C ALA A 305 17.60 -16.79 23.74
N PRO A 306 18.64 -16.70 24.59
CA PRO A 306 19.96 -17.21 24.24
C PRO A 306 19.91 -18.66 23.77
N GLY A 307 20.50 -18.95 22.60
CA GLY A 307 20.43 -20.26 21.93
C GLY A 307 19.06 -20.61 21.32
N GLY A 308 18.06 -19.73 21.39
CA GLY A 308 16.76 -19.91 20.75
C GLY A 308 16.87 -19.87 19.23
N VAL A 309 15.99 -20.63 18.57
CA VAL A 309 16.06 -20.90 17.13
C VAL A 309 14.67 -20.76 16.54
N VAL A 310 14.53 -20.00 15.46
CA VAL A 310 13.44 -20.22 14.52
C VAL A 310 13.98 -21.24 13.50
N PRO A 311 13.44 -22.47 13.49
CA PRO A 311 14.00 -23.58 12.72
C PRO A 311 13.91 -23.32 11.21
N LEU A 312 14.47 -24.22 10.41
CA LEU A 312 14.32 -24.16 8.95
C LEU A 312 12.85 -24.15 8.56
N HIS A 313 12.41 -23.06 7.95
CA HIS A 313 11.02 -22.84 7.56
C HIS A 313 10.94 -21.98 6.30
N TRP A 314 9.74 -21.88 5.73
CA TRP A 314 9.46 -20.99 4.62
C TRP A 314 8.05 -20.43 4.68
N HIS A 315 7.86 -19.33 3.96
CA HIS A 315 6.59 -18.64 3.79
C HIS A 315 6.14 -18.80 2.34
N PRO A 316 5.17 -19.69 2.05
CA PRO A 316 4.75 -19.97 0.68
C PRO A 316 4.12 -18.77 -0.02
N LEU A 317 3.49 -17.87 0.74
CA LEU A 317 2.70 -16.76 0.21
C LEU A 317 3.38 -15.41 0.39
N ALA A 318 4.62 -15.36 0.90
CA ALA A 318 5.28 -14.08 1.15
C ALA A 318 6.81 -14.15 1.14
N THR A 319 7.42 -13.06 0.68
CA THR A 319 8.76 -12.64 1.09
C THR A 319 8.71 -12.20 2.55
N GLU A 320 9.78 -12.44 3.31
CA GLU A 320 10.02 -11.83 4.61
C GLU A 320 11.20 -10.82 4.55
N LEU A 321 11.00 -9.62 5.09
CA LEU A 321 12.11 -8.75 5.47
C LEU A 321 12.19 -8.69 7.00
N LEU A 322 13.36 -9.01 7.54
CA LEU A 322 13.63 -9.02 8.97
C LEU A 322 14.42 -7.79 9.38
N PHE A 323 14.03 -7.14 10.47
CA PHE A 323 14.74 -6.04 11.13
C PHE A 323 15.05 -6.41 12.58
N VAL A 324 16.32 -6.31 13.00
CA VAL A 324 16.72 -6.61 14.37
C VAL A 324 16.44 -5.41 15.29
N LEU A 325 15.44 -5.55 16.15
CA LEU A 325 15.09 -4.55 17.17
C LEU A 325 16.12 -4.47 18.30
N ASP A 326 16.67 -5.61 18.72
CA ASP A 326 17.66 -5.72 19.80
C ASP A 326 18.42 -7.05 19.75
N GLY A 327 19.59 -7.10 20.40
CA GLY A 327 20.41 -8.31 20.53
C GLY A 327 21.21 -8.69 19.27
N THR A 328 21.58 -9.96 19.17
CA THR A 328 22.42 -10.50 18.09
C THR A 328 21.88 -11.85 17.64
N MET A 329 21.70 -12.04 16.34
CA MET A 329 21.23 -13.32 15.79
C MET A 329 21.94 -13.63 14.48
N VAL A 330 22.02 -14.90 14.11
CA VAL A 330 22.37 -15.30 12.76
C VAL A 330 21.09 -15.56 11.99
N CYS A 331 21.01 -15.03 10.78
CA CYS A 331 19.89 -15.24 9.87
C CYS A 331 20.42 -15.66 8.51
N GLY A 332 19.73 -16.59 7.85
CA GLY A 332 20.13 -17.03 6.52
C GLY A 332 19.05 -17.80 5.79
N PHE A 333 19.21 -17.93 4.48
CA PHE A 333 18.35 -18.72 3.62
C PHE A 333 19.16 -19.58 2.65
N ILE A 334 18.50 -20.59 2.09
CA ILE A 334 19.04 -21.50 1.10
C ILE A 334 18.38 -21.17 -0.24
N SER A 335 19.20 -20.84 -1.24
CA SER A 335 18.72 -20.60 -2.60
C SER A 335 18.15 -21.87 -3.20
N ALA A 336 16.88 -21.85 -3.60
CA ALA A 336 16.21 -22.96 -4.26
C ALA A 336 16.82 -23.30 -5.63
N THR A 337 17.37 -22.31 -6.35
CA THR A 337 17.95 -22.52 -7.69
C THR A 337 19.45 -22.86 -7.66
N LEU A 338 20.19 -22.30 -6.72
CA LEU A 338 21.65 -22.46 -6.64
C LEU A 338 22.09 -23.48 -5.58
N ASN A 339 21.18 -23.92 -4.71
CA ASN A 339 21.47 -24.70 -3.51
C ASN A 339 22.61 -24.09 -2.67
N LYS A 340 22.65 -22.75 -2.61
CA LYS A 340 23.69 -21.95 -1.95
C LYS A 340 23.11 -21.28 -0.71
N VAL A 341 23.86 -21.31 0.39
CA VAL A 341 23.47 -20.64 1.64
C VAL A 341 23.94 -19.18 1.62
N TYR A 342 23.01 -18.27 1.94
CA TYR A 342 23.28 -16.86 2.19
C TYR A 342 23.00 -16.59 3.68
N THR A 343 24.04 -16.28 4.45
CA THR A 343 23.94 -16.14 5.91
C THR A 343 24.78 -14.98 6.44
N LYS A 344 24.28 -14.30 7.46
CA LYS A 344 24.95 -13.22 8.17
C LYS A 344 24.63 -13.23 9.66
N THR A 345 25.60 -12.81 10.47
CA THR A 345 25.34 -12.36 11.85
C THR A 345 24.80 -10.94 11.79
N LEU A 346 23.61 -10.74 12.33
CA LEU A 346 22.89 -9.49 12.38
C LEU A 346 22.96 -8.89 13.78
N TYR A 347 23.12 -7.58 13.84
CA TYR A 347 23.07 -6.79 15.06
C TYR A 347 21.86 -5.86 15.05
N LYS A 348 21.55 -5.25 16.19
CA LYS A 348 20.52 -4.22 16.29
C LYS A 348 20.61 -3.20 15.15
N GLY A 349 19.49 -3.01 14.45
CA GLY A 349 19.39 -2.09 13.32
C GLY A 349 19.67 -2.71 11.96
N ASP A 350 20.17 -3.95 11.93
CA ASP A 350 20.42 -4.67 10.68
C ASP A 350 19.14 -5.27 10.11
N LEU A 351 19.18 -5.46 8.80
CA LEU A 351 18.15 -6.03 7.97
C LEU A 351 18.64 -7.32 7.30
N MET A 352 17.70 -8.23 7.06
CA MET A 352 17.90 -9.38 6.18
C MET A 352 16.69 -9.56 5.24
N ALA A 353 16.96 -9.81 3.95
CA ALA A 353 15.93 -10.13 2.96
C ALA A 353 15.85 -11.64 2.76
N LEU A 354 14.63 -12.18 2.87
CA LEU A 354 14.32 -13.59 2.77
C LEU A 354 13.28 -13.76 1.64
N PRO A 355 13.72 -14.14 0.42
CA PRO A 355 12.82 -14.22 -0.72
C PRO A 355 11.71 -15.26 -0.52
N GLN A 356 10.56 -15.02 -1.14
CA GLN A 356 9.37 -15.85 -1.01
C GLN A 356 9.64 -17.33 -1.25
N GLY A 357 9.10 -18.18 -0.37
CA GLY A 357 9.14 -19.63 -0.51
C GLY A 357 10.50 -20.27 -0.27
N GLN A 358 11.54 -19.52 0.10
CA GLN A 358 12.87 -20.08 0.36
C GLN A 358 13.00 -20.58 1.79
N LEU A 359 13.66 -21.73 1.97
CA LEU A 359 14.01 -22.25 3.29
C LEU A 359 14.98 -21.28 3.98
N HIS A 360 14.64 -20.85 5.18
CA HIS A 360 15.44 -19.93 5.97
C HIS A 360 15.31 -20.20 7.46
N PHE A 361 16.21 -19.61 8.23
CA PHE A 361 16.35 -19.85 9.66
C PHE A 361 16.85 -18.60 10.38
N GLN A 362 16.60 -18.54 11.68
CA GLN A 362 17.20 -17.57 12.58
C GLN A 362 17.65 -18.27 13.86
N TYR A 363 18.79 -17.90 14.42
CA TYR A 363 19.13 -18.34 15.78
C TYR A 363 19.91 -17.29 16.55
N ASN A 364 19.66 -17.24 17.85
CA ASN A 364 20.32 -16.30 18.75
C ASN A 364 21.69 -16.84 19.18
N VAL A 365 22.75 -16.15 18.75
CA VAL A 365 24.15 -16.43 19.12
C VAL A 365 24.66 -15.55 20.26
N GLY A 366 23.88 -14.58 20.70
CA GLY A 366 24.21 -13.68 21.78
C GLY A 366 23.90 -14.24 23.17
N GLU A 367 24.37 -13.52 24.18
CA GLU A 367 24.14 -13.84 25.60
C GLU A 367 22.81 -13.26 26.13
N THR A 368 22.18 -12.37 25.36
CA THR A 368 20.89 -11.74 25.69
C THR A 368 19.83 -12.13 24.66
N THR A 369 18.56 -11.93 25.00
CA THR A 369 17.46 -12.12 24.05
C THR A 369 17.66 -11.26 22.79
N ALA A 370 17.51 -11.88 21.63
CA ALA A 370 17.48 -11.20 20.34
C ALA A 370 16.01 -10.98 19.91
N VAL A 371 15.68 -9.77 19.46
CA VAL A 371 14.31 -9.41 19.09
C VAL A 371 14.29 -8.98 17.64
N ALA A 372 13.46 -9.64 16.83
CA ALA A 372 13.24 -9.33 15.42
C ALA A 372 11.83 -8.81 15.18
N LEU A 373 11.72 -7.81 14.29
CA LEU A 373 10.49 -7.42 13.63
C LEU A 373 10.56 -7.89 12.18
N SER A 374 9.61 -8.71 11.76
CA SER A 374 9.50 -9.19 10.38
C SER A 374 8.32 -8.53 9.69
N SER A 375 8.49 -8.17 8.42
CA SER A 375 7.41 -7.73 7.52
C SER A 375 7.26 -8.71 6.37
N TYR A 376 6.03 -8.99 5.97
CA TYR A 376 5.69 -10.01 4.97
C TYR A 376 4.94 -9.39 3.80
N SER A 377 5.21 -9.83 2.58
CA SER A 377 4.56 -9.32 1.36
C SER A 377 3.14 -9.87 1.13
N SER A 378 2.46 -10.28 2.20
CA SER A 378 1.09 -10.82 2.20
C SER A 378 0.43 -10.56 3.54
N ALA A 379 -0.90 -10.44 3.52
CA ALA A 379 -1.74 -10.34 4.72
C ALA A 379 -1.68 -11.61 5.60
N ASN A 380 -1.37 -12.76 4.97
CA ASN A 380 -1.15 -14.04 5.62
C ASN A 380 -0.02 -14.78 4.88
N PRO A 381 1.20 -14.83 5.41
CA PRO A 381 2.35 -15.40 4.70
C PRO A 381 2.31 -16.93 4.57
N GLY A 382 1.42 -17.60 5.32
CA GLY A 382 1.53 -19.04 5.59
C GLY A 382 2.78 -19.36 6.41
N LEU A 383 2.93 -20.59 6.90
CA LEU A 383 4.16 -21.03 7.56
C LEU A 383 4.30 -22.53 7.36
N GLN A 384 5.47 -22.96 6.93
CA GLN A 384 5.83 -24.37 6.85
C GLN A 384 7.20 -24.54 7.49
N ILE A 385 7.28 -25.36 8.53
CA ILE A 385 8.53 -25.73 9.19
C ILE A 385 8.96 -27.07 8.62
N LEU A 386 10.21 -27.18 8.16
CA LEU A 386 10.70 -28.35 7.43
C LEU A 386 10.46 -29.66 8.20
N ASP A 387 10.81 -29.67 9.48
CA ASP A 387 10.66 -30.86 10.31
C ASP A 387 9.18 -31.25 10.47
N PHE A 388 8.28 -30.28 10.60
CA PHE A 388 6.84 -30.57 10.72
C PHE A 388 6.25 -31.04 9.39
N ALA A 389 6.72 -30.49 8.27
CA ALA A 389 6.33 -30.91 6.93
C ALA A 389 6.83 -32.33 6.59
N LEU A 390 7.81 -32.87 7.30
CA LEU A 390 8.30 -34.24 7.12
C LEU A 390 7.72 -35.22 8.14
N PHE A 391 7.60 -34.82 9.42
CA PHE A 391 7.35 -35.76 10.53
C PHE A 391 6.08 -35.49 11.34
N ALA A 392 5.39 -34.36 11.12
CA ALA A 392 4.19 -33.97 11.87
C ALA A 392 2.97 -33.80 10.95
N ASN A 393 2.75 -34.79 10.07
CA ASN A 393 1.62 -34.83 9.13
C ASN A 393 1.22 -36.28 8.80
N ASP A 394 0.32 -36.47 7.84
CA ASP A 394 -0.25 -37.77 7.45
C ASP A 394 0.60 -38.54 6.40
N LEU A 395 1.80 -38.06 6.08
CA LEU A 395 2.75 -38.76 5.22
C LEU A 395 3.23 -40.05 5.92
N PRO A 396 3.06 -41.23 5.31
CA PRO A 396 3.47 -42.48 5.95
C PRO A 396 4.98 -42.53 6.21
N THR A 397 5.40 -43.05 7.36
CA THR A 397 6.81 -43.20 7.76
C THR A 397 7.65 -43.94 6.71
N GLU A 398 7.07 -44.97 6.07
CA GLU A 398 7.71 -45.71 4.96
C GLU A 398 7.98 -44.80 3.74
N VAL A 399 7.12 -43.82 3.48
CA VAL A 399 7.36 -42.85 2.41
C VAL A 399 8.48 -41.91 2.83
N VAL A 400 8.46 -41.38 4.07
CA VAL A 400 9.50 -40.51 4.61
C VAL A 400 10.87 -41.19 4.54
N SER A 401 10.99 -42.45 4.95
CA SER A 401 12.26 -43.19 4.91
C SER A 401 12.77 -43.47 3.48
N LYS A 402 11.86 -43.55 2.49
CA LYS A 402 12.22 -43.75 1.08
C LYS A 402 12.54 -42.46 0.32
N VAL A 403 11.94 -41.34 0.71
CA VAL A 403 12.13 -40.03 0.05
C VAL A 403 13.16 -39.15 0.75
N THR A 404 13.60 -39.55 1.94
CA THR A 404 14.72 -38.95 2.68
C THR A 404 15.88 -39.96 2.77
N VAL A 405 17.03 -39.53 3.29
CA VAL A 405 18.18 -40.42 3.57
C VAL A 405 18.13 -41.00 5.00
N LEU A 406 16.98 -40.88 5.68
CA LEU A 406 16.80 -41.33 7.06
C LEU A 406 16.33 -42.79 7.09
N ASP A 407 16.85 -43.57 8.02
CA ASP A 407 16.33 -44.93 8.27
C ASP A 407 14.99 -44.88 9.04
N GLU A 408 14.22 -45.97 9.03
CA GLU A 408 12.91 -46.02 9.69
C GLU A 408 12.99 -45.77 11.20
N LEU A 409 14.11 -46.12 11.84
CA LEU A 409 14.32 -45.90 13.27
C LEU A 409 14.53 -44.42 13.59
N GLN A 410 15.24 -43.71 12.73
CA GLN A 410 15.45 -42.25 12.80
C GLN A 410 14.14 -41.49 12.55
N CYS A 411 13.28 -41.98 11.65
CA CYS A 411 11.97 -41.38 11.41
C CYS A 411 11.05 -41.51 12.65
N LEU A 412 11.05 -42.68 13.30
CA LEU A 412 10.20 -42.95 14.47
C LEU A 412 10.56 -42.11 15.72
N VAL A 413 11.81 -41.65 15.82
CA VAL A 413 12.28 -40.75 16.91
C VAL A 413 11.82 -39.30 16.70
N LEU A 414 11.42 -38.93 15.47
CA LEU A 414 11.10 -37.55 15.07
C LEU A 414 9.59 -37.27 14.97
N GLU A 415 8.73 -38.28 15.15
CA GLU A 415 7.27 -38.11 15.10
C GLU A 415 6.74 -37.35 16.33
N VAL A 416 6.08 -36.20 16.10
CA VAL A 416 5.38 -35.40 17.13
C VAL A 416 3.89 -35.32 16.74
N PRO A 417 2.94 -35.61 17.65
CA PRO A 417 1.53 -35.63 17.28
C PRO A 417 0.93 -34.21 17.37
N LEU A 418 0.52 -33.61 16.24
CA LEU A 418 -0.65 -32.73 16.18
C LEU A 418 -1.15 -32.48 14.73
N LEU A 419 -2.38 -31.94 14.68
CA LEU A 419 -3.41 -32.02 13.64
C LEU A 419 -3.17 -31.15 12.38
N SER A 420 -3.50 -31.77 11.23
CA SER A 420 -3.50 -31.39 9.81
C SER A 420 -3.80 -29.95 9.36
N LEU A 421 -3.10 -29.53 8.28
CA LEU A 421 -3.69 -28.77 7.16
C LEU A 421 -2.87 -28.92 5.86
N LEU A 422 -3.50 -29.42 4.79
CA LEU A 422 -3.03 -29.42 3.41
C LEU A 422 -3.57 -28.18 2.68
N LEU A 423 -2.72 -27.48 1.92
CA LEU A 423 -3.15 -26.56 0.85
C LEU A 423 -2.19 -26.61 -0.36
N PRO A 424 -2.71 -26.35 -1.57
CA PRO A 424 -1.96 -26.46 -2.83
C PRO A 424 -1.07 -25.24 -3.07
N PHE A 425 0.11 -25.50 -3.62
CA PHE A 425 1.08 -24.47 -4.01
C PHE A 425 0.87 -24.07 -5.46
N SER A 426 0.70 -22.77 -5.72
CA SER A 426 0.92 -22.15 -7.02
C SER A 426 2.15 -21.25 -6.93
N SER A 427 3.34 -21.81 -7.17
CA SER A 427 4.56 -21.00 -7.35
C SER A 427 4.66 -20.57 -8.81
N LEU A 428 4.66 -19.26 -9.05
CA LEU A 428 5.25 -18.69 -10.25
C LEU A 428 6.71 -19.13 -10.31
N ALA A 429 7.07 -19.89 -11.35
CA ALA A 429 8.48 -20.11 -11.67
C ALA A 429 9.04 -18.79 -12.22
N LEU A 430 9.51 -17.91 -11.35
CA LEU A 430 10.59 -17.03 -11.74
C LEU A 430 11.75 -17.93 -12.19
N SER A 431 12.42 -17.59 -13.29
CA SER A 431 13.62 -18.33 -13.72
C SER A 431 14.77 -18.22 -12.71
N GLN A 432 14.64 -17.33 -11.72
CA GLN A 432 15.54 -17.11 -10.58
C GLN A 432 14.70 -16.88 -9.31
N ASP A 433 15.11 -17.48 -8.20
CA ASP A 433 14.48 -17.40 -6.86
C ASP A 433 14.62 -16.02 -6.19
N PHE A 434 15.43 -15.12 -6.74
CA PHE A 434 15.54 -13.71 -6.36
C PHE A 434 16.16 -12.88 -7.50
N CYS A 435 16.08 -11.55 -7.38
CA CYS A 435 16.68 -10.62 -8.34
C CYS A 435 17.35 -9.46 -7.60
N VAL A 436 18.68 -9.52 -7.40
CA VAL A 436 19.40 -8.36 -6.84
C VAL A 436 19.55 -7.31 -7.95
N ALA A 437 19.06 -6.09 -7.73
CA ALA A 437 19.06 -5.03 -8.74
C ALA A 437 20.48 -4.68 -9.24
N ASP A 438 20.62 -4.56 -10.56
CA ASP A 438 21.69 -3.82 -11.18
C ASP A 438 21.32 -2.33 -11.28
N LEU A 439 21.79 -1.54 -10.32
CA LEU A 439 21.54 -0.10 -10.27
C LEU A 439 22.30 0.70 -11.35
N GLN A 440 23.19 0.06 -12.12
CA GLN A 440 23.85 0.72 -13.27
C GLN A 440 22.93 0.74 -14.50
N SER A 441 21.97 -0.18 -14.56
CA SER A 441 20.96 -0.23 -15.61
C SER A 441 19.77 0.66 -15.26
N PRO A 442 19.09 1.26 -16.27
CA PRO A 442 17.82 1.94 -16.06
C PRO A 442 16.77 1.01 -15.44
N ASP A 443 15.87 1.56 -14.64
CA ASP A 443 14.74 0.80 -14.11
C ASP A 443 13.67 0.57 -15.19
N THR A 444 12.76 -0.35 -14.87
CA THR A 444 11.53 -0.62 -15.63
C THR A 444 10.33 -0.46 -14.70
N PRO A 445 9.08 -0.42 -15.22
CA PRO A 445 7.89 -0.45 -14.37
C PRO A 445 7.86 -1.62 -13.36
N SER A 446 8.57 -2.72 -13.65
CA SER A 446 8.67 -3.91 -12.80
C SER A 446 9.90 -3.93 -11.89
N GLY A 447 10.69 -2.85 -11.84
CA GLY A 447 11.95 -2.76 -11.11
C GLY A 447 13.18 -2.82 -12.02
N TYR A 448 14.35 -3.00 -11.41
CA TYR A 448 15.63 -3.02 -12.11
C TYR A 448 15.92 -4.39 -12.72
N PRO A 449 16.69 -4.46 -13.84
CA PRO A 449 17.32 -5.71 -14.28
C PRO A 449 18.14 -6.35 -13.16
N CYS A 450 18.23 -7.68 -13.15
CA CYS A 450 19.02 -8.40 -12.15
C CYS A 450 20.51 -8.36 -12.48
N LYS A 451 21.37 -8.18 -11.48
CA LYS A 451 22.82 -8.41 -11.65
C LYS A 451 23.12 -9.89 -11.88
N ASN A 452 24.34 -10.19 -12.34
CA ASN A 452 24.79 -11.57 -12.59
C ASN A 452 24.64 -12.45 -11.33
N PRO A 453 23.92 -13.59 -11.37
CA PRO A 453 23.72 -14.47 -10.21
C PRO A 453 25.01 -14.96 -9.55
N ASN A 454 26.08 -15.15 -10.32
CA ASN A 454 27.37 -15.58 -9.80
C ASN A 454 28.09 -14.49 -8.97
N SER A 455 27.68 -13.23 -9.13
CA SER A 455 28.19 -12.09 -8.35
C SER A 455 27.42 -11.83 -7.06
N VAL A 456 26.34 -12.59 -6.82
CA VAL A 456 25.49 -12.43 -5.64
C VAL A 456 26.14 -13.10 -4.43
N THR A 457 26.18 -12.36 -3.32
CA THR A 457 26.78 -12.76 -2.04
C THR A 457 25.80 -12.52 -0.89
N ALA A 458 26.13 -13.03 0.30
CA ALA A 458 25.29 -12.82 1.48
C ALA A 458 25.20 -11.34 1.89
N ASP A 459 26.20 -10.52 1.53
CA ASP A 459 26.18 -9.08 1.77
C ASP A 459 25.10 -8.34 0.98
N ASP A 460 24.65 -8.88 -0.16
CA ASP A 460 23.57 -8.25 -0.92
C ASP A 460 22.23 -8.28 -0.15
N PHE A 461 21.98 -9.35 0.62
CA PHE A 461 20.76 -9.56 1.38
C PHE A 461 20.83 -8.98 2.79
N HIS A 462 21.94 -8.34 3.17
CA HIS A 462 22.11 -7.66 4.45
C HIS A 462 22.12 -6.14 4.23
N SER A 463 21.60 -5.39 5.20
CA SER A 463 21.76 -3.94 5.23
C SER A 463 21.74 -3.42 6.65
N SER A 464 22.67 -2.53 6.99
CA SER A 464 22.67 -1.80 8.26
C SER A 464 22.11 -0.37 8.11
N ALA A 465 21.44 -0.08 6.99
CA ALA A 465 20.99 1.28 6.64
C ALA A 465 20.09 1.92 7.71
N LEU A 466 19.40 1.12 8.52
CA LEU A 466 18.47 1.59 9.56
C LEU A 466 19.08 1.60 10.98
N ALA A 467 20.34 1.19 11.12
CA ALA A 467 21.02 1.14 12.42
C ALA A 467 21.20 2.52 13.06
N SER A 468 21.28 3.58 12.24
CA SER A 468 21.37 4.96 12.69
C SER A 468 20.25 5.82 12.07
N PRO A 469 19.85 6.94 12.73
CA PRO A 469 18.99 7.92 12.10
C PRO A 469 19.62 8.45 10.82
N GLY A 470 18.79 8.77 9.82
CA GLY A 470 19.24 9.46 8.62
C GLY A 470 19.32 10.97 8.79
N PRO A 471 19.51 11.72 7.70
CA PRO A 471 19.52 13.18 7.73
C PRO A 471 18.17 13.75 8.17
N VAL A 472 18.20 14.77 9.03
CA VAL A 472 17.00 15.56 9.36
C VAL A 472 16.61 16.40 8.14
N ILE A 473 15.33 16.39 7.80
CA ILE A 473 14.78 17.10 6.64
C ILE A 473 14.07 18.38 7.13
N PRO A 474 14.62 19.58 6.88
CA PRO A 474 13.93 20.83 7.12
C PRO A 474 12.80 21.05 6.09
N PRO A 475 11.70 21.73 6.45
CA PRO A 475 11.35 22.23 7.78
C PRO A 475 10.64 21.19 8.68
N PHE A 476 10.53 19.93 8.24
CA PHE A 476 9.69 18.91 8.89
C PHE A 476 10.19 18.43 10.25
N ASN A 477 11.48 18.64 10.56
CA ASN A 477 12.11 18.22 11.82
C ASN A 477 12.02 16.69 12.04
N THR A 478 12.18 15.93 10.95
CA THR A 478 12.15 14.46 10.94
C THR A 478 13.36 13.94 10.19
N ALA A 479 14.00 12.90 10.70
CA ALA A 479 15.10 12.20 10.06
C ALA A 479 14.63 10.89 9.42
N LEU A 480 15.09 10.62 8.20
CA LEU A 480 14.72 9.42 7.43
C LEU A 480 15.97 8.65 7.00
N ALA A 481 16.06 7.38 7.38
CA ALA A 481 17.00 6.42 6.80
C ALA A 481 16.21 5.33 6.08
N SER A 482 16.53 5.05 4.82
CA SER A 482 15.73 4.17 3.98
C SER A 482 16.51 2.96 3.48
N ALA A 483 15.83 1.82 3.41
CA ALA A 483 16.28 0.60 2.78
C ALA A 483 15.29 0.21 1.66
N THR A 484 15.13 1.12 0.69
CA THR A 484 14.42 0.85 -0.57
C THR A 484 15.37 0.23 -1.59
N VAL A 485 14.88 -0.20 -2.75
CA VAL A 485 15.72 -0.80 -3.81
C VAL A 485 16.95 0.04 -4.19
N LYS A 486 16.88 1.37 -4.05
CA LYS A 486 18.02 2.27 -4.34
C LYS A 486 19.13 2.19 -3.30
N GLN A 487 18.81 1.88 -2.04
CA GLN A 487 19.79 1.71 -0.96
C GLN A 487 20.11 0.24 -0.69
N TRP A 488 19.17 -0.65 -1.00
CA TRP A 488 19.26 -2.07 -0.75
C TRP A 488 18.79 -2.88 -1.97
N PRO A 489 19.68 -3.14 -2.93
CA PRO A 489 19.35 -3.77 -4.21
C PRO A 489 18.65 -5.13 -4.11
N ALA A 490 18.83 -5.87 -3.02
CA ALA A 490 18.23 -7.20 -2.84
C ALA A 490 16.70 -7.16 -2.71
N VAL A 491 16.08 -6.03 -2.35
CA VAL A 491 14.61 -5.97 -2.29
C VAL A 491 13.93 -5.83 -3.65
N ASN A 492 14.70 -5.74 -4.74
CA ASN A 492 14.15 -5.65 -6.08
C ASN A 492 13.28 -6.88 -6.42
N GLY A 493 12.00 -6.62 -6.74
CA GLY A 493 11.01 -7.68 -6.97
C GLY A 493 10.51 -8.40 -5.72
N LEU A 494 10.98 -8.06 -4.52
CA LEU A 494 10.56 -8.69 -3.26
C LEU A 494 9.34 -8.05 -2.60
N ILE A 495 8.75 -7.02 -3.22
CA ILE A 495 7.49 -6.36 -2.82
C ILE A 495 7.59 -5.60 -1.48
N LEU A 496 8.73 -5.59 -0.81
CA LEU A 496 8.89 -4.93 0.50
C LEU A 496 10.04 -3.93 0.54
N ALA A 497 9.93 -2.92 1.39
CA ALA A 497 11.03 -2.06 1.80
C ALA A 497 10.81 -1.56 3.22
N PHE A 498 11.86 -1.00 3.83
CA PHE A 498 11.78 -0.35 5.12
C PHE A 498 12.29 1.09 5.09
N THR A 499 11.81 1.91 6.01
CA THR A 499 12.40 3.20 6.39
C THR A 499 12.34 3.38 7.90
N ARG A 500 13.44 3.81 8.48
CA ARG A 500 13.48 4.30 9.85
C ARG A 500 13.15 5.78 9.85
N VAL A 501 12.21 6.15 10.72
CA VAL A 501 11.66 7.50 10.86
C VAL A 501 11.91 7.98 12.30
N ASP A 502 12.79 8.96 12.47
CA ASP A 502 13.06 9.61 13.76
C ASP A 502 12.38 10.99 13.76
N ILE A 503 11.20 11.09 14.37
CA ILE A 503 10.40 12.32 14.45
C ILE A 503 10.80 13.07 15.73
N LEU A 504 11.49 14.20 15.58
CA LEU A 504 11.95 15.01 16.72
C LEU A 504 10.76 15.69 17.42
N PRO A 505 10.92 16.25 18.63
CA PRO A 505 9.84 16.95 19.33
C PRO A 505 9.19 18.05 18.46
N GLY A 506 7.86 18.00 18.33
CA GLY A 506 7.09 18.90 17.46
C GLY A 506 7.26 18.67 15.96
N GLY A 507 8.07 17.68 15.56
CA GLY A 507 8.29 17.30 14.17
C GLY A 507 7.12 16.54 13.57
N VAL A 508 7.08 16.52 12.24
CA VAL A 508 6.06 15.85 11.45
C VAL A 508 6.71 15.05 10.35
N VAL A 509 6.10 13.92 10.03
CA VAL A 509 6.03 13.52 8.63
C VAL A 509 4.74 14.16 8.11
N PRO A 510 4.85 15.17 7.23
CA PRO A 510 3.73 15.99 6.78
C PRO A 510 2.69 15.16 6.03
N MET A 511 1.59 15.78 5.60
CA MET A 511 0.64 15.10 4.72
C MET A 511 1.33 14.60 3.46
N HIS A 512 1.26 13.30 3.23
CA HIS A 512 1.91 12.65 2.11
C HIS A 512 1.18 11.38 1.68
N THR A 513 1.57 10.86 0.52
CA THR A 513 1.15 9.57 0.01
C THR A 513 2.37 8.73 -0.39
N HIS A 514 2.17 7.42 -0.39
CA HIS A 514 3.03 6.44 -1.05
C HIS A 514 2.26 5.88 -2.26
N PRO A 515 2.46 6.43 -3.48
CA PRO A 515 1.61 6.10 -4.63
C PRO A 515 1.64 4.62 -5.04
N ARG A 516 2.65 3.87 -4.59
CA ARG A 516 2.86 2.46 -4.97
C ARG A 516 2.81 1.48 -3.78
N ALA A 517 2.61 1.95 -2.55
CA ALA A 517 2.62 1.08 -1.39
C ALA A 517 1.58 1.44 -0.33
N SER A 518 1.05 0.42 0.34
CA SER A 518 0.54 0.53 1.70
C SER A 518 1.73 0.63 2.67
N GLU A 519 1.53 1.27 3.81
CA GLU A 519 2.54 1.41 4.85
C GLU A 519 2.05 0.85 6.19
N VAL A 520 2.93 0.18 6.93
CA VAL A 520 2.72 -0.16 8.33
C VAL A 520 3.88 0.39 9.15
N ILE A 521 3.60 1.24 10.13
CA ILE A 521 4.62 1.68 11.07
C ILE A 521 4.63 0.80 12.30
N PHE A 522 5.81 0.45 12.79
CA PHE A 522 6.04 -0.06 14.14
C PHE A 522 6.78 0.99 14.95
N VAL A 523 6.20 1.47 16.05
CA VAL A 523 6.88 2.45 16.90
C VAL A 523 7.91 1.73 17.77
N ALA A 524 9.19 1.95 17.50
CA ALA A 524 10.28 1.36 18.27
C ALA A 524 10.56 2.14 19.58
N GLN A 525 10.33 3.46 19.58
CA GLN A 525 10.57 4.33 20.74
C GLN A 525 9.56 5.50 20.80
N GLY A 526 9.19 5.91 22.01
CA GLY A 526 8.31 7.05 22.22
C GLY A 526 6.85 6.79 21.84
N CYS A 527 6.14 7.87 21.53
CA CYS A 527 4.78 7.84 21.00
C CYS A 527 4.63 8.95 19.95
N LEU A 528 3.73 8.74 18.98
CA LEU A 528 3.37 9.72 17.96
C LEU A 528 1.86 9.63 17.66
N TYR A 529 1.29 10.64 17.05
CA TYR A 529 0.00 10.51 16.36
C TYR A 529 0.24 10.04 14.93
N ALA A 530 -0.50 9.03 14.52
CA ALA A 530 -0.57 8.56 13.16
C ALA A 530 -2.02 8.67 12.68
N GLY A 531 -2.21 9.08 11.43
CA GLY A 531 -3.54 9.08 10.85
C GLY A 531 -3.55 9.28 9.35
N PHE A 532 -4.69 8.93 8.76
CA PHE A 532 -4.96 9.11 7.33
C PHE A 532 -6.40 9.56 7.12
N VAL A 533 -6.69 9.99 5.90
CA VAL A 533 -8.02 10.38 5.46
C VAL A 533 -8.48 9.47 4.33
N SER A 534 -9.69 8.93 4.43
CA SER A 534 -10.27 8.12 3.35
C SER A 534 -10.67 9.00 2.16
N SER A 535 -10.53 8.50 0.93
CA SER A 535 -10.95 9.16 -0.29
C SER A 535 -12.46 9.06 -0.52
N ASP A 536 -13.08 7.97 -0.08
CA ASP A 536 -14.51 7.69 -0.29
C ASP A 536 -15.45 8.63 0.48
N ALA A 537 -15.08 8.96 1.72
CA ALA A 537 -15.93 9.63 2.70
C ALA A 537 -15.25 10.84 3.36
N ASN A 538 -14.00 11.14 3.02
CA ASN A 538 -13.17 12.14 3.71
C ASN A 538 -13.09 11.89 5.22
N LYS A 539 -13.18 10.63 5.65
CA LYS A 539 -13.21 10.27 7.06
C LYS A 539 -11.79 10.18 7.61
N VAL A 540 -11.57 10.77 8.78
CA VAL A 540 -10.28 10.74 9.45
C VAL A 540 -10.17 9.52 10.35
N TYR A 541 -9.09 8.77 10.17
CA TYR A 541 -8.69 7.67 11.04
C TYR A 541 -7.38 8.07 11.69
N MET A 542 -7.38 8.32 12.99
CA MET A 542 -6.20 8.81 13.71
C MET A 542 -6.11 8.19 15.10
N LYS A 543 -4.91 7.82 15.53
CA LYS A 543 -4.64 7.30 16.87
C LYS A 543 -3.27 7.75 17.38
N LYS A 544 -3.13 7.82 18.70
CA LYS A 544 -1.82 7.88 19.35
C LYS A 544 -1.24 6.48 19.41
N VAL A 545 -0.03 6.31 18.89
CA VAL A 545 0.66 5.02 18.73
C VAL A 545 1.97 5.13 19.49
N CYS A 546 2.23 4.17 20.36
CA CYS A 546 3.36 4.14 21.28
C CYS A 546 4.25 2.92 21.03
N LYS A 547 5.40 2.89 21.70
CA LYS A 547 6.38 1.79 21.62
C LYS A 547 5.72 0.41 21.58
N GLY A 548 6.06 -0.37 20.55
CA GLY A 548 5.60 -1.74 20.34
C GLY A 548 4.29 -1.86 19.56
N GLU A 549 3.65 -0.75 19.21
CA GLU A 549 2.36 -0.71 18.54
C GLU A 549 2.51 -0.39 17.05
N LEU A 550 1.52 -0.83 16.27
CA LEU A 550 1.41 -0.63 14.85
C LEU A 550 0.29 0.34 14.49
N PHE A 551 0.48 1.04 13.37
CA PHE A 551 -0.59 1.71 12.65
C PHE A 551 -0.44 1.48 11.16
N LEU A 552 -1.56 1.22 10.47
CA LEU A 552 -1.60 0.92 9.04
C LEU A 552 -2.13 2.10 8.24
N PHE A 553 -1.47 2.39 7.12
CA PHE A 553 -1.87 3.37 6.12
C PHE A 553 -2.16 2.65 4.80
N PRO A 554 -3.41 2.70 4.30
CA PRO A 554 -3.75 2.10 3.01
C PRO A 554 -3.03 2.76 1.83
N LEU A 555 -2.87 2.00 0.74
CA LEU A 555 -2.21 2.41 -0.49
C LEU A 555 -2.65 3.80 -0.97
N ALA A 556 -1.66 4.67 -1.20
CA ALA A 556 -1.82 5.96 -1.87
C ALA A 556 -2.83 6.96 -1.23
N LEU A 557 -3.31 6.71 0.00
CA LEU A 557 -4.12 7.67 0.76
C LEU A 557 -3.25 8.72 1.44
N LEU A 558 -3.76 9.94 1.57
CA LEU A 558 -3.16 11.02 2.34
C LEU A 558 -3.09 10.68 3.83
N HIS A 559 -1.88 10.66 4.36
CA HIS A 559 -1.61 10.35 5.75
C HIS A 559 -0.43 11.14 6.31
N PHE A 560 -0.26 11.08 7.62
CA PHE A 560 0.72 11.86 8.36
C PHE A 560 1.15 11.13 9.64
N GLN A 561 2.30 11.58 10.16
CA GLN A 561 2.73 11.26 11.51
C GLN A 561 3.16 12.55 12.23
N TYR A 562 2.80 12.72 13.50
CA TYR A 562 3.11 13.92 14.28
C TYR A 562 3.60 13.56 15.69
N ASN A 563 4.74 14.11 16.09
CA ASN A 563 5.26 13.96 17.45
C ASN A 563 4.86 15.17 18.31
N ASP A 564 3.85 14.98 19.16
CA ASP A 564 3.40 15.97 20.15
C ASP A 564 4.21 15.93 21.47
N GLY A 565 5.15 15.00 21.59
CA GLY A 565 5.94 14.77 22.78
C GLY A 565 7.19 15.65 22.88
N ASN A 566 7.88 15.53 24.03
CA ASN A 566 9.14 16.23 24.32
C ASN A 566 10.39 15.38 24.05
N LYS A 567 10.23 14.17 23.53
CA LYS A 567 11.31 13.25 23.16
C LYS A 567 11.10 12.79 21.71
N THR A 568 12.18 12.42 21.04
CA THR A 568 12.12 11.81 19.71
C THR A 568 11.28 10.53 19.73
N ALA A 569 10.34 10.42 18.80
CA ALA A 569 9.64 9.17 18.50
C ALA A 569 10.37 8.47 17.35
N VAL A 570 10.62 7.18 17.47
CA VAL A 570 11.30 6.38 16.43
C VAL A 570 10.34 5.32 15.95
N ALA A 571 10.06 5.30 14.65
CA ALA A 571 9.25 4.30 13.98
C ALA A 571 10.03 3.58 12.87
N ILE A 572 9.68 2.33 12.64
CA ILE A 572 10.13 1.54 11.49
C ILE A 572 8.90 1.39 10.58
N ALA A 573 8.93 2.08 9.44
CA ALA A 573 7.92 2.01 8.40
C ALA A 573 8.25 0.86 7.44
N SER A 574 7.30 -0.04 7.25
CA SER A 574 7.35 -1.11 6.26
C SER A 574 6.43 -0.76 5.10
N TYR A 575 6.85 -1.04 3.87
CA TYR A 575 6.08 -0.73 2.67
C TYR A 575 5.77 -1.98 1.86
N SER A 576 4.58 -2.05 1.26
CA SER A 576 4.19 -3.11 0.31
C SER A 576 4.74 -2.88 -1.11
N ASN A 577 5.88 -2.18 -1.23
CA ASN A 577 6.63 -2.04 -2.49
C ASN A 577 8.11 -1.73 -2.21
N PRO A 578 9.07 -2.28 -2.99
CA PRO A 578 10.49 -1.99 -2.82
C PRO A 578 10.87 -0.55 -3.17
N ASN A 579 9.99 0.18 -3.87
CA ASN A 579 10.09 1.60 -4.14
C ASN A 579 8.70 2.23 -3.95
N PRO A 580 8.29 2.58 -2.72
CA PRO A 580 6.93 3.04 -2.43
C PRO A 580 6.57 4.38 -3.12
N GLY A 581 7.59 5.16 -3.51
CA GLY A 581 7.44 6.57 -3.89
C GLY A 581 7.15 7.43 -2.69
N LEU A 582 7.30 8.75 -2.76
CA LEU A 582 6.96 9.63 -1.65
C LEU A 582 6.47 10.97 -2.19
N GLN A 583 5.17 11.22 -2.07
CA GLN A 583 4.61 12.50 -2.47
C GLN A 583 4.12 13.26 -1.25
N ILE A 584 4.95 14.17 -0.77
CA ILE A 584 4.60 15.12 0.29
C ILE A 584 3.78 16.25 -0.32
N THR A 585 2.59 16.51 0.20
CA THR A 585 1.65 17.51 -0.34
C THR A 585 2.25 18.91 -0.39
N ASP A 586 2.83 19.39 0.71
CA ASP A 586 3.40 20.74 0.76
C ASP A 586 4.62 20.87 -0.14
N TYR A 587 5.47 19.85 -0.18
CA TYR A 587 6.63 19.83 -1.08
C TYR A 587 6.18 19.79 -2.55
N GLY A 588 5.13 19.01 -2.84
CA GLY A 588 4.49 18.93 -4.16
C GLY A 588 3.86 20.22 -4.65
N LEU A 589 3.38 21.07 -3.74
CA LEU A 589 2.75 22.35 -4.06
C LEU A 589 3.74 23.51 -4.08
N PHE A 590 4.67 23.51 -3.11
CA PHE A 590 5.47 24.67 -2.79
C PHE A 590 6.98 24.46 -3.02
N GLY A 591 7.45 23.21 -3.06
CA GLY A 591 8.85 22.83 -3.25
C GLY A 591 9.27 22.59 -4.71
N ASN A 592 8.55 23.18 -5.68
CA ASN A 592 8.86 23.10 -7.11
C ASN A 592 8.45 24.37 -7.89
N ASP A 593 8.66 24.35 -9.20
CA ASP A 593 8.38 25.42 -10.16
C ASP A 593 6.92 25.49 -10.66
N LEU A 594 5.99 24.75 -10.04
CA LEU A 594 4.56 24.87 -10.36
C LEU A 594 4.11 26.33 -10.16
N PRO A 595 3.49 26.98 -11.18
CA PRO A 595 3.16 28.40 -11.10
C PRO A 595 2.27 28.75 -9.92
N VAL A 596 2.57 29.86 -9.23
CA VAL A 596 1.76 30.37 -8.10
C VAL A 596 0.28 30.48 -8.48
N SER A 597 -0.02 30.97 -9.68
CA SER A 597 -1.40 31.08 -10.16
C SER A 597 -2.12 29.75 -10.28
N TYR A 598 -1.43 28.65 -10.57
CA TYR A 598 -2.04 27.33 -10.64
C TYR A 598 -2.31 26.81 -9.24
N VAL A 599 -1.33 26.87 -8.34
CA VAL A 599 -1.51 26.49 -6.93
C VAL A 599 -2.68 27.25 -6.31
N VAL A 600 -2.75 28.57 -6.47
CA VAL A 600 -3.87 29.39 -5.95
C VAL A 600 -5.22 28.93 -6.48
N LYS A 601 -5.32 28.62 -7.78
CA LYS A 601 -6.58 28.20 -8.41
C LYS A 601 -7.00 26.79 -8.00
N THR A 602 -6.04 25.88 -7.80
CA THR A 602 -6.31 24.46 -7.54
C THR A 602 -6.40 24.09 -6.06
N THR A 603 -6.03 25.01 -5.15
CA THR A 603 -6.07 24.82 -3.68
C THR A 603 -6.87 25.90 -2.93
N PHE A 604 -7.26 26.97 -3.62
CA PHE A 604 -7.97 28.13 -3.03
C PHE A 604 -7.18 28.89 -1.93
N ILE A 605 -5.88 28.60 -1.77
CA ILE A 605 -4.97 29.34 -0.90
C ILE A 605 -4.68 30.71 -1.52
N LYS A 606 -4.59 31.75 -0.67
CA LYS A 606 -4.29 33.11 -1.14
C LYS A 606 -2.90 33.20 -1.74
N THR A 607 -2.74 34.08 -2.73
CA THR A 607 -1.47 34.31 -3.42
C THR A 607 -0.31 34.62 -2.48
N GLU A 608 -0.52 35.49 -1.48
CA GLU A 608 0.52 35.88 -0.53
C GLU A 608 0.99 34.69 0.31
N GLU A 609 0.07 33.81 0.68
CA GLU A 609 0.36 32.63 1.48
C GLU A 609 1.06 31.55 0.65
N VAL A 610 0.67 31.35 -0.61
CA VAL A 610 1.40 30.46 -1.53
C VAL A 610 2.84 30.94 -1.73
N ILE A 611 3.06 32.26 -1.88
CA ILE A 611 4.40 32.84 -2.00
C ILE A 611 5.21 32.58 -0.71
N ARG A 612 4.60 32.80 0.46
CA ARG A 612 5.24 32.53 1.76
C ARG A 612 5.65 31.06 1.90
N LEU A 613 4.77 30.13 1.55
CA LEU A 613 5.03 28.69 1.65
C LEU A 613 6.11 28.23 0.65
N LYS A 614 6.10 28.74 -0.59
CA LYS A 614 7.18 28.48 -1.56
C LYS A 614 8.54 28.94 -1.05
N ALA A 615 8.59 30.07 -0.33
CA ALA A 615 9.84 30.58 0.25
C ALA A 615 10.44 29.68 1.34
N LEU A 616 9.65 28.79 1.98
CA LEU A 616 10.16 27.82 2.95
C LEU A 616 11.09 26.77 2.31
N PHE A 617 10.85 26.44 1.04
CA PHE A 617 11.60 25.41 0.31
C PHE A 617 12.68 26.01 -0.60
N PHE A 618 12.55 27.28 -0.98
CA PHE A 618 13.53 27.99 -1.81
C PHE A 618 14.02 29.30 -1.15
N PRO A 619 14.77 29.24 -0.04
CA PRO A 619 15.20 30.44 0.68
C PRO A 619 16.15 31.35 -0.13
N SER A 620 16.80 30.84 -1.19
CA SER A 620 17.78 31.56 -2.00
C SER A 620 17.24 32.18 -3.31
N SER A 621 15.95 31.99 -3.65
CA SER A 621 15.35 32.51 -4.89
C SER A 621 14.33 33.64 -4.67
N LEU A 622 14.31 34.27 -3.48
CA LEU A 622 13.49 35.45 -3.22
C LEU A 622 13.81 36.54 -4.26
N PRO A 623 12.84 37.00 -5.07
CA PRO A 623 12.99 38.27 -5.75
C PRO A 623 13.20 39.32 -4.65
N SER A 624 14.24 40.16 -4.77
CA SER A 624 14.32 41.32 -3.89
C SER A 624 13.03 42.11 -4.04
N ALA A 625 12.34 42.39 -2.94
CA ALA A 625 11.21 43.30 -2.95
C ALA A 625 11.70 44.67 -3.42
N ARG A 626 11.49 44.98 -4.70
CA ARG A 626 11.53 46.32 -5.29
C ARG A 626 10.43 46.44 -6.31
#